data_AF-A0A0P7YVV5-F1
#
_entry.id   AF-A0A0P7YVV5-F1
#
_cell.length_a   1.000
_cell.length_b   1.000
_cell.length_c   1.000
_cell.angle_alpha   90.00
_cell.angle_beta   90.00
_cell.angle_gamma   90.00
#
_symmetry.space_group_name_H-M   'P 1'
#
loop_
_entity.id
_entity.type
_entity.pdbx_description
1 polymer ?
#
loop_
_entity_poly.entity_id
_entity_poly.type
_entity_poly.pdbx_seq_one_letter_code
_entity_poly.pdbx_strand_id
1 'polypeptide(L)'
;MTSEAGTGETRARVSLLASHWFWLFALVAVSAAFDYWGDVSREGSAFAAAPLAWLGYTLASTATLCALAWGLAWLLGRLPIPQLAADTAGVALAIAAHLLLTGPLWASLLWDEAMTFDAPGLPVLAGALTYLFYRGLFLFARQLFRPPPSRA
;
A
#
# COMPACT_ATOMS: atom_id res chain seq x y z
N MET A 1 -37.38 0.06 19.90
CA MET A 1 -36.32 -0.77 19.27
C MET A 1 -35.78 -0.03 18.06
N THR A 2 -34.88 0.94 18.25
CA THR A 2 -34.23 1.71 17.16
C THR A 2 -33.01 2.45 17.74
N SER A 3 -31.92 1.75 18.09
CA SER A 3 -30.66 2.41 18.50
C SER A 3 -29.40 1.53 18.39
N GLU A 4 -29.39 0.54 17.49
CA GLU A 4 -28.18 -0.30 17.28
C GLU A 4 -27.51 -0.05 15.92
N ALA A 5 -28.24 0.46 14.93
CA ALA A 5 -27.67 0.75 13.61
C ALA A 5 -26.66 1.93 13.63
N GLY A 6 -26.92 2.99 14.40
CA GLY A 6 -26.08 4.19 14.42
C GLY A 6 -24.77 4.06 15.22
N THR A 7 -24.72 3.17 16.21
CA THR A 7 -23.55 2.97 17.08
C THR A 7 -22.52 2.04 16.44
N GLY A 8 -22.95 1.03 15.68
CA GLY A 8 -22.07 0.12 14.95
C GLY A 8 -21.34 0.78 13.77
N GLU A 9 -22.05 1.59 12.98
CA GLU A 9 -21.48 2.28 11.83
C GLU A 9 -20.45 3.35 12.25
N THR A 10 -20.77 4.11 13.29
CA THR A 10 -19.84 5.11 13.86
C THR A 10 -18.59 4.44 14.42
N ARG A 11 -18.73 3.31 15.13
CA ARG A 11 -17.59 2.56 15.68
C ARG A 11 -16.71 1.93 14.58
N ALA A 12 -17.32 1.39 13.52
CA ALA A 12 -16.60 0.83 12.37
C ALA A 12 -15.83 1.91 11.60
N ARG A 13 -16.44 3.08 11.35
CA ARG A 13 -15.78 4.24 10.73
C ARG A 13 -14.60 4.74 11.57
N VAL A 14 -14.76 4.85 12.89
CA VAL A 14 -13.67 5.23 13.81
C VAL A 14 -12.53 4.20 13.80
N SER A 15 -12.85 2.90 13.69
CA SER A 15 -11.87 1.83 13.57
C SER A 15 -11.05 1.90 12.27
N LEU A 16 -11.71 2.17 11.14
CA LEU A 16 -11.06 2.32 9.84
C LEU A 16 -10.14 3.55 9.79
N LEU A 17 -10.62 4.71 10.25
CA LEU A 17 -9.82 5.94 10.26
C LEU A 17 -8.62 5.87 11.24
N ALA A 18 -8.70 5.00 12.25
CA ALA A 18 -7.60 4.72 13.18
C ALA A 18 -6.59 3.67 12.66
N SER A 19 -6.86 3.06 11.50
CA SER A 19 -5.99 2.05 10.88
C SER A 19 -4.96 2.69 9.96
N HIS A 20 -3.68 2.49 10.26
CA HIS A 20 -2.61 2.93 9.37
C HIS A 20 -2.64 2.20 8.02
N TRP A 21 -3.01 0.93 8.00
CA TRP A 21 -3.10 0.19 6.74
C TRP A 21 -4.12 0.77 5.77
N PHE A 22 -5.26 1.26 6.28
CA PHE A 22 -6.25 1.96 5.45
C PHE A 22 -5.63 3.17 4.75
N TRP A 23 -4.95 4.03 5.52
CA TRP A 23 -4.32 5.24 4.97
C TRP A 23 -3.13 4.95 4.08
N LEU A 24 -2.33 3.92 4.40
CA LEU A 24 -1.24 3.47 3.54
C LEU A 24 -1.79 3.05 2.17
N PHE A 25 -2.82 2.21 2.13
CA PHE A 25 -3.41 1.74 0.87
C PHE A 25 -4.12 2.84 0.11
N ALA A 26 -4.76 3.79 0.81
CA ALA A 26 -5.30 4.98 0.16
C ALA A 26 -4.19 5.82 -0.51
N LEU A 27 -3.06 6.03 0.16
CA LEU A 27 -1.91 6.74 -0.41
C LEU A 27 -1.35 5.99 -1.62
N VAL A 28 -1.15 4.68 -1.52
CA VAL A 28 -0.66 3.85 -2.64
C VAL A 28 -1.61 3.92 -3.83
N ALA A 29 -2.93 3.85 -3.61
CA ALA A 29 -3.92 3.94 -4.67
C ALA A 29 -3.90 5.31 -5.37
N VAL A 30 -3.78 6.40 -4.60
CA VAL A 30 -3.66 7.76 -5.15
C VAL A 30 -2.36 7.91 -5.93
N SER A 31 -1.23 7.44 -5.39
CA SER A 31 0.06 7.46 -6.08
C SER A 31 0.01 6.67 -7.39
N ALA A 32 -0.58 5.48 -7.40
CA ALA A 32 -0.74 4.66 -8.60
C ALA A 32 -1.62 5.34 -9.66
N ALA A 33 -2.67 6.07 -9.25
CA ALA A 33 -3.49 6.85 -10.18
C ALA A 33 -2.72 8.02 -10.81
N PHE A 34 -1.89 8.71 -10.03
CA PHE A 34 -1.02 9.77 -10.54
C PHE A 34 0.06 9.25 -11.48
N ASP A 35 0.66 8.11 -11.15
CA ASP A 35 1.66 7.42 -11.97
C ASP A 35 1.06 7.04 -13.33
N TYR A 36 -0.09 6.36 -13.30
CA TYR A 36 -0.86 6.03 -14.50
C TYR A 36 -1.12 7.27 -15.36
N TRP A 37 -1.69 8.31 -14.76
CA TRP A 37 -2.01 9.56 -15.46
C TRP A 37 -0.77 10.22 -16.06
N GLY A 38 0.33 10.28 -15.31
CA GLY A 38 1.58 10.91 -15.72
C GLY A 38 2.18 10.25 -16.95
N ASP A 39 2.12 8.92 -17.04
CA ASP A 39 2.70 8.20 -18.17
C ASP A 39 1.81 8.17 -19.41
N VAL A 40 0.48 8.07 -19.26
CA VAL A 40 -0.44 8.11 -20.43
C VAL A 40 -0.62 9.51 -21.01
N SER A 41 -0.41 10.56 -20.20
CA SER A 41 -0.51 11.95 -20.66
C SER A 41 0.77 12.46 -21.34
N ARG A 42 1.89 11.72 -21.24
CA ARG A 42 3.16 12.10 -21.85
C ARG A 42 3.16 11.71 -23.33
N GLU A 43 3.25 12.71 -24.20
CA GLU A 43 3.37 12.50 -25.64
C GLU A 43 4.58 11.61 -25.99
N GLY A 44 4.37 10.63 -26.87
CA GLY A 44 5.42 9.71 -27.31
C GLY A 44 5.80 8.63 -26.31
N SER A 45 5.12 8.51 -25.15
CA SER A 45 5.35 7.40 -24.23
C SER A 45 4.81 6.08 -24.81
N ALA A 46 5.48 4.96 -24.51
CA ALA A 46 4.97 3.63 -24.85
C ALA A 46 3.62 3.35 -24.15
N PHE A 47 3.40 3.95 -22.97
CA PHE A 47 2.17 3.82 -22.19
C PHE A 47 0.96 4.49 -22.86
N ALA A 48 1.17 5.63 -23.51
CA ALA A 48 0.12 6.34 -24.25
C ALA A 48 -0.38 5.54 -25.47
N ALA A 49 0.44 4.63 -26.01
CA ALA A 49 0.04 3.78 -27.14
C ALA A 49 -0.94 2.66 -26.75
N ALA A 50 -1.00 2.26 -25.47
CA ALA A 50 -1.87 1.18 -25.00
C ALA A 50 -2.49 1.43 -23.61
N PRO A 51 -3.20 2.54 -23.38
CA PRO A 51 -3.60 2.99 -22.04
C PRO A 51 -4.42 1.95 -21.23
N LEU A 52 -5.27 1.15 -21.87
CA LEU A 52 -6.09 0.14 -21.18
C LEU A 52 -5.25 -1.03 -20.65
N ALA A 53 -4.23 -1.44 -21.40
CA ALA A 53 -3.31 -2.50 -20.98
C ALA A 53 -2.47 -2.03 -19.79
N TRP A 54 -2.02 -0.76 -19.81
CA TRP A 54 -1.30 -0.14 -18.70
C TRP A 54 -2.19 -0.04 -17.47
N LEU A 55 -3.45 0.40 -17.62
CA LEU A 55 -4.41 0.45 -16.52
C LEU A 55 -4.60 -0.92 -15.88
N GLY A 56 -4.74 -1.97 -16.69
CA GLY A 56 -4.83 -3.35 -16.22
C GLY A 56 -3.60 -3.75 -15.39
N TYR A 57 -2.40 -3.49 -15.92
CA TYR A 57 -1.14 -3.74 -15.21
C TYR A 57 -1.07 -2.99 -13.88
N THR A 58 -1.35 -1.68 -13.88
CA THR A 58 -1.30 -0.84 -12.68
C THR A 58 -2.27 -1.34 -11.62
N LEU A 59 -3.51 -1.70 -11.99
CA LEU A 59 -4.52 -2.21 -11.06
C LEU A 59 -4.11 -3.56 -10.46
N ALA A 60 -3.70 -4.52 -11.30
CA ALA A 60 -3.28 -5.85 -10.84
C ALA A 60 -2.04 -5.78 -9.94
N SER A 61 -1.05 -5.00 -10.35
CA SER A 61 0.19 -4.76 -9.60
C SER A 61 -0.09 -4.11 -8.24
N THR A 62 -0.90 -3.04 -8.22
CA THR A 62 -1.25 -2.34 -6.99
C THR A 62 -2.03 -3.23 -6.02
N ALA A 63 -3.05 -3.93 -6.52
CA ALA A 63 -3.88 -4.81 -5.69
C ALA A 63 -3.05 -5.95 -5.08
N THR A 64 -2.19 -6.58 -5.88
CA THR A 64 -1.34 -7.68 -5.43
C THR A 64 -0.25 -7.22 -4.47
N LEU A 65 0.37 -6.05 -4.71
CA LEU A 65 1.33 -5.46 -3.78
C LEU A 65 0.70 -5.18 -2.41
N CYS A 66 -0.49 -4.57 -2.37
CA CYS A 66 -1.22 -4.31 -1.12
C CYS A 66 -1.61 -5.61 -0.39
N ALA A 67 -2.10 -6.61 -1.13
CA ALA A 67 -2.45 -7.91 -0.57
C ALA A 67 -1.23 -8.63 0.02
N LEU A 68 -0.09 -8.60 -0.69
CA LEU A 68 1.17 -9.16 -0.20
C LEU A 68 1.65 -8.42 1.06
N ALA A 69 1.67 -7.09 1.05
CA ALA A 69 2.12 -6.29 2.18
C ALA A 69 1.31 -6.59 3.44
N TRP A 70 -0.03 -6.60 3.33
CA TRP A 70 -0.91 -6.96 4.44
C TRP A 70 -0.72 -8.41 4.88
N GLY A 71 -0.75 -9.36 3.93
CA GLY A 71 -0.68 -10.79 4.22
C GLY A 71 0.64 -11.19 4.87
N LEU A 72 1.77 -10.66 4.39
CA LEU A 72 3.09 -10.91 4.94
C LEU A 72 3.26 -10.26 6.31
N ALA A 73 2.82 -9.01 6.49
CA ALA A 73 2.83 -8.35 7.80
C ALA A 73 1.99 -9.11 8.83
N TRP A 74 0.80 -9.59 8.42
CA TRP A 74 -0.06 -10.39 9.27
C TRP A 74 0.58 -11.73 9.66
N LEU A 75 1.22 -12.41 8.70
CA LEU A 75 1.92 -13.67 8.96
C LEU A 75 3.10 -13.46 9.92
N LEU A 76 3.93 -12.44 9.67
CA LEU A 76 5.07 -12.09 10.52
C LEU A 76 4.63 -11.61 11.90
N GLY A 77 3.47 -10.96 12.02
CA GLY A 77 2.89 -10.55 13.30
C GLY A 77 2.48 -11.71 14.21
N ARG A 78 2.47 -12.95 13.70
CA ARG A 78 2.29 -14.17 14.52
C ARG A 78 3.57 -14.62 15.22
N LEU A 79 4.72 -14.03 14.87
CA LEU A 79 6.00 -14.30 15.50
C LEU A 79 6.20 -13.42 16.75
N PRO A 80 7.08 -13.80 17.69
CA PRO A 80 7.37 -13.01 18.89
C PRO A 80 8.29 -11.81 18.58
N ILE A 81 7.87 -10.94 17.67
CA ILE A 81 8.59 -9.73 17.25
C ILE A 81 7.70 -8.49 17.40
N PRO A 82 8.27 -7.28 17.53
CA PRO A 82 7.48 -6.05 17.56
C PRO A 82 6.64 -5.88 16.29
N GLN A 83 5.37 -5.46 16.43
CA GLN A 83 4.47 -5.26 15.28
C GLN A 83 5.05 -4.32 14.22
N LEU A 84 5.75 -3.25 14.64
CA LEU A 84 6.42 -2.33 13.70
C LEU A 84 7.44 -3.04 12.82
N ALA A 85 8.22 -3.97 13.40
CA ALA A 85 9.19 -4.76 12.66
C ALA A 85 8.49 -5.74 11.71
N ALA A 86 7.42 -6.40 12.16
CA ALA A 86 6.61 -7.28 11.32
C ALA A 86 5.99 -6.54 10.12
N ASP A 87 5.37 -5.38 10.35
CA ASP A 87 4.77 -4.56 9.29
C ASP A 87 5.83 -4.09 8.28
N THR A 88 6.97 -3.59 8.78
CA THR A 88 8.07 -3.09 7.92
C THR A 88 8.66 -4.20 7.07
N ALA A 89 8.93 -5.37 7.66
CA ALA A 89 9.41 -6.53 6.94
C ALA A 89 8.37 -7.05 5.94
N GLY A 90 7.08 -7.02 6.28
CA GLY A 90 5.98 -7.36 5.38
C GLY A 90 5.95 -6.46 4.14
N VAL A 91 6.08 -5.14 4.32
CA VAL A 91 6.17 -4.19 3.20
C VAL A 91 7.42 -4.44 2.35
N ALA A 92 8.58 -4.62 2.98
CA ALA A 92 9.84 -4.86 2.27
C ALA A 92 9.77 -6.15 1.42
N LEU A 93 9.26 -7.23 2.00
CA LEU A 93 9.07 -8.49 1.29
C LEU A 93 8.02 -8.40 0.18
N ALA A 94 6.95 -7.63 0.37
CA ALA A 94 5.95 -7.41 -0.67
C ALA A 94 6.52 -6.68 -1.88
N ILE A 95 7.36 -5.66 -1.65
CA ILE A 95 8.06 -4.95 -2.74
C ILE A 95 9.03 -5.90 -3.44
N ALA A 96 9.82 -6.67 -2.69
CA ALA A 96 10.74 -7.65 -3.27
C ALA A 96 9.99 -8.68 -4.13
N ALA A 97 8.91 -9.25 -3.60
CA ALA A 97 8.06 -10.20 -4.31
C ALA A 97 7.40 -9.58 -5.54
N HIS A 98 7.01 -8.30 -5.47
CA HIS A 98 6.46 -7.62 -6.62
C HIS A 98 7.50 -7.43 -7.73
N LEU A 99 8.67 -6.89 -7.41
CA LEU A 99 9.72 -6.64 -8.39
C LEU A 99 10.27 -7.93 -9.02
N LEU A 100 10.32 -9.01 -8.25
CA LEU A 100 10.89 -10.28 -8.72
C LEU A 100 9.87 -11.21 -9.36
N LEU A 101 8.59 -11.12 -8.98
CA LEU A 101 7.57 -12.12 -9.35
C LEU A 101 6.32 -11.47 -9.91
N THR A 102 5.55 -10.72 -9.11
CA THR A 102 4.19 -10.32 -9.53
C THR A 102 4.20 -9.22 -10.57
N GLY A 103 5.14 -8.28 -10.53
CA GLY A 103 5.35 -7.26 -11.57
C GLY A 103 5.67 -7.88 -12.93
N PRO A 104 6.76 -8.67 -13.05
CA PRO A 104 7.06 -9.39 -14.29
C PRO A 104 5.91 -10.27 -14.78
N LEU A 105 5.20 -10.95 -13.87
CA LEU A 105 4.00 -11.73 -14.20
C LEU A 105 2.93 -10.86 -14.85
N TRP A 106 2.53 -9.75 -14.22
CA TRP A 106 1.50 -8.87 -14.78
C TRP A 106 1.95 -8.18 -16.07
N ALA A 107 3.22 -7.81 -16.18
CA ALA A 107 3.78 -7.23 -17.39
C ALA A 107 3.66 -8.23 -18.56
N SER A 108 4.01 -9.49 -18.35
CA SER A 108 3.89 -10.53 -19.38
C SER A 108 2.45 -10.84 -19.78
N LEU A 109 1.49 -10.73 -18.85
CA LEU A 109 0.08 -11.03 -19.10
C LEU A 109 -0.70 -9.87 -19.72
N LEU A 110 -0.32 -8.63 -19.42
CA LEU A 110 -1.14 -7.45 -19.72
C LEU A 110 -0.43 -6.41 -20.58
N TRP A 111 0.90 -6.43 -20.67
CA TRP A 111 1.70 -5.37 -21.30
C TRP A 111 2.69 -5.86 -22.37
N ASP A 112 2.98 -7.17 -22.42
CA ASP A 112 3.90 -7.82 -23.38
C ASP A 112 5.35 -7.28 -23.35
N GLU A 113 5.78 -6.72 -22.22
CA GLU A 113 7.18 -6.37 -21.95
C GLU A 113 7.78 -7.26 -20.86
N ALA A 114 8.99 -7.75 -21.11
CA ALA A 114 9.81 -8.41 -20.09
C ALA A 114 10.40 -7.36 -19.14
N MET A 115 9.66 -7.00 -18.09
CA MET A 115 10.21 -6.17 -17.02
C MET A 115 11.18 -6.98 -16.16
N THR A 116 12.43 -6.53 -16.11
CA THR A 116 13.47 -7.08 -15.23
C THR A 116 14.05 -5.95 -14.39
N PHE A 117 14.28 -6.24 -13.11
CA PHE A 117 14.84 -5.28 -12.17
C PHE A 117 16.20 -5.80 -11.68
N ASP A 118 17.28 -5.18 -12.14
CA ASP A 118 18.66 -5.63 -11.85
C ASP A 118 19.09 -5.36 -10.39
N ALA A 119 18.46 -4.38 -9.74
CA ALA A 119 18.82 -3.94 -8.39
C ALA A 119 17.58 -3.80 -7.49
N PRO A 120 16.87 -4.90 -7.16
CA PRO A 120 15.63 -4.85 -6.37
C PRO A 120 15.88 -4.39 -4.93
N GLY A 121 17.12 -4.50 -4.43
CA GLY A 121 17.47 -4.12 -3.06
C GLY A 121 17.27 -2.64 -2.76
N LEU A 122 17.57 -1.75 -3.71
CA LEU A 122 17.41 -0.29 -3.51
C LEU A 122 15.93 0.11 -3.39
N PRO A 123 15.02 -0.28 -4.29
CA PRO A 123 13.59 -0.07 -4.12
C PRO A 123 13.02 -0.68 -2.83
N VAL A 124 13.47 -1.88 -2.45
CA VAL A 124 13.03 -2.54 -1.20
C VAL A 124 13.43 -1.70 0.02
N LEU A 125 14.69 -1.24 0.07
CA LEU A 125 15.17 -0.38 1.13
C LEU A 125 14.40 0.95 1.15
N ALA A 126 14.25 1.60 0.00
CA ALA A 126 13.53 2.85 -0.13
C ALA A 126 12.08 2.72 0.34
N GLY A 127 11.40 1.64 -0.03
CA GLY A 127 10.03 1.36 0.39
C GLY A 127 9.92 1.07 1.89
N ALA A 128 10.87 0.35 2.47
CA ALA A 128 10.90 0.10 3.92
C ALA A 128 11.09 1.41 4.72
N LEU A 129 12.03 2.25 4.28
CA LEU A 129 12.26 3.57 4.89
C LEU A 129 11.05 4.49 4.73
N THR A 130 10.41 4.46 3.55
CA THR A 130 9.18 5.22 3.28
C THR A 130 8.05 4.77 4.19
N TYR A 131 7.88 3.45 4.39
CA TYR A 131 6.90 2.91 5.33
C TYR A 131 7.17 3.37 6.76
N LEU A 132 8.42 3.31 7.23
CA LEU A 132 8.79 3.77 8.58
C LEU A 132 8.50 5.26 8.76
N PHE A 133 8.86 6.08 7.77
CA PHE A 133 8.56 7.51 7.77
C PHE A 133 7.05 7.77 7.83
N TYR A 134 6.29 7.12 6.94
CA TYR A 134 4.82 7.15 6.94
C TYR A 134 4.24 6.76 8.31
N ARG A 135 4.76 5.67 8.89
CA ARG A 135 4.29 5.14 10.17
C ARG A 135 4.55 6.12 11.30
N GLY A 136 5.71 6.79 11.28
CA GLY A 136 6.04 7.89 12.18
C GLY A 136 5.06 9.05 12.08
N LEU A 137 4.79 9.53 10.86
CA LEU A 137 3.81 10.60 10.61
C LEU A 137 2.41 10.22 11.10
N PHE A 138 1.98 8.99 10.82
CA PHE A 138 0.68 8.50 11.25
C PHE A 138 0.54 8.48 12.78
N LEU A 139 1.56 8.00 13.49
CA LEU A 139 1.57 7.97 14.95
C LEU A 139 1.61 9.39 15.54
N PHE A 140 2.40 10.29 14.95
CA PHE A 140 2.47 11.69 15.34
C PHE A 140 1.11 12.39 15.17
N ALA A 141 0.47 12.26 14.00
CA ALA A 141 -0.87 12.79 13.77
C ALA A 141 -1.88 12.22 14.77
N ARG A 142 -1.84 10.91 15.04
CA ARG A 142 -2.70 10.30 16.06
C ARG A 142 -2.50 10.88 17.45
N GLN A 143 -1.28 11.28 17.82
CA GLN A 143 -1.02 11.91 19.12
C GLN A 143 -1.58 13.32 19.19
N LEU A 144 -1.43 14.13 18.13
CA LEU A 144 -1.97 15.49 18.07
C LEU A 144 -3.49 15.55 18.22
N PHE A 145 -4.19 14.54 17.70
CA PHE A 145 -5.66 14.48 17.74
C PHE A 145 -6.21 13.58 18.86
N ARG A 146 -5.42 13.23 19.88
CA ARG A 146 -5.96 12.55 21.08
C ARG A 146 -6.83 13.54 21.87
N PRO A 147 -8.11 13.23 22.12
CA PRO A 147 -8.91 14.05 23.03
C PRO A 147 -8.27 14.03 24.43
N PRO A 148 -8.32 15.15 25.17
CA PRO A 148 -7.81 15.19 26.53
C PRO A 148 -8.54 14.15 27.39
N PRO A 149 -7.85 13.53 28.37
CA PRO A 149 -8.50 12.58 29.27
C PRO A 149 -9.67 13.28 29.97
N SER A 150 -10.88 12.73 29.83
CA SER A 150 -12.04 13.22 30.58
C SER A 150 -11.75 13.00 32.06
N ARG A 151 -11.75 14.08 32.85
CA ARG A 151 -11.69 13.98 34.31
C ARG A 151 -12.95 13.23 34.75
N ALA A 152 -12.77 12.01 35.25
CA ALA A 152 -13.78 11.27 36.00
C ALA A 152 -13.88 11.83 37.42
#